data_AF-A0A2E6GZT8-F1
#
_entry.id   AF-A0A2E6GZT8-F1
#
_cell.length_a   1.000
_cell.length_b   1.000
_cell.length_c   1.000
_cell.angle_alpha   90.00
_cell.angle_beta   90.00
_cell.angle_gamma   90.00
#
_symmetry.space_group_name_H-M   'P 1'
#
loop_
_entity.id
_entity.type
_entity.pdbx_description
1 polymer ?
#
loop_
_entity_poly.entity_id
_entity_poly.type
_entity_poly.pdbx_seq_one_letter_code
_entity_poly.pdbx_strand_id
1 'polypeptide(L)'
;MKFIISPVLILSFLFLSIGCSRTGEEEVAGPVTQVSNPLKPISPDGDEDGDRIPNSKDENMFLADVVELDKKIAQSYSMVLDKPVSGSASFAIEHNVDHGDFDFNYGVGNHDFKVKSDRMISKVAKFTSVARGVLRTIDYEKISYPKAKKGRHLKGLREYLAAGYEYDIEGNDLKVSFSSTITLVPTDNFEEVKDVVLGIYYFNYDTGKDVKVATTKVERTFARDNKEKFTVTLENLPNRILLENYFKHGEFLSVKVEDFTIPSMKTTNSEFMKGVYAKTIPVGITTPLYNRVKYVSTSRHNNTIVKIIQAIFREDYKIENNVITQLGEFVNNTKGGETLGDLRGHDKTGKWYLLTNKTKYEVFNHEFKAGDRIIFNFAIDNTVATQVERTSSMIKPKVESGEFYEEFDLGEISKNSKLSLLISGVTLKREDLFKREIPSGGRFFSHRSGNNVYYKAYMCYFREQRRSGNFLVDPLKFDRNDKSENLEHILLVSQDQSFNFKEILEKAEGISHEWVQDTLVFKIHNSEKLFESLQIEPSSLRIRVASIDRPGYVGSKRTHGKGPYTDQRALQCREDIIWGNFPEHRPKHIDHKHEVTVDLIGHLDTFYN
;
A
#
# COMPACT_ATOMS: atom_id res chain seq x y z
N MET A 1 -41.16 33.93 36.35
CA MET A 1 -39.74 34.35 36.27
C MET A 1 -39.36 34.42 34.80
N LYS A 2 -39.23 35.64 34.24
CA LYS A 2 -38.87 35.88 32.83
C LYS A 2 -37.35 36.04 32.77
N PHE A 3 -36.65 35.26 31.93
CA PHE A 3 -35.26 35.53 31.60
C PHE A 3 -35.19 36.21 30.23
N ILE A 4 -34.66 37.43 30.25
CA ILE A 4 -34.37 38.28 29.10
C ILE A 4 -32.90 38.00 28.73
N ILE A 5 -32.64 37.56 27.49
CA ILE A 5 -31.28 37.45 26.95
C ILE A 5 -31.10 38.60 25.95
N SER A 6 -30.11 39.45 26.24
CA SER A 6 -29.75 40.66 25.48
C SER A 6 -28.75 40.33 24.36
N PRO A 7 -28.84 40.94 23.16
CA PRO A 7 -27.96 40.66 22.03
C PRO A 7 -26.81 41.68 21.95
N VAL A 8 -25.68 41.43 22.64
CA VAL A 8 -24.47 42.30 22.54
C VAL A 8 -23.15 41.50 22.42
N LEU A 9 -23.19 40.19 22.21
CA LEU A 9 -21.97 39.35 22.28
C LEU A 9 -21.66 38.54 21.01
N ILE A 10 -21.89 39.15 19.84
CA ILE A 10 -21.45 38.60 18.53
C ILE A 10 -20.86 39.74 17.69
N LEU A 11 -19.77 40.39 18.15
CA LEU A 11 -19.00 41.31 17.31
C LEU A 11 -17.57 41.57 17.86
N SER A 12 -16.83 40.53 18.22
CA SER A 12 -15.50 40.70 18.84
C SER A 12 -14.44 39.65 18.44
N PHE A 13 -14.60 38.96 17.32
CA PHE A 13 -13.60 37.96 16.86
C PHE A 13 -13.27 38.03 15.37
N LEU A 14 -13.31 39.23 14.81
CA LEU A 14 -12.77 39.56 13.49
C LEU A 14 -12.02 40.87 13.65
N PHE A 15 -10.69 40.80 13.82
CA PHE A 15 -9.66 41.74 13.33
C PHE A 15 -8.33 41.56 14.09
N LEU A 16 -7.23 41.57 13.32
CA LEU A 16 -5.79 41.56 13.67
C LEU A 16 -5.19 40.15 13.86
N SER A 17 -4.16 39.70 13.11
CA SER A 17 -3.01 40.37 12.47
C SER A 17 -2.50 39.55 11.24
N ILE A 18 -2.24 40.11 10.04
CA ILE A 18 -0.99 40.76 9.54
C ILE A 18 0.26 39.90 9.89
N GLY A 19 1.14 39.41 9.00
CA GLY A 19 1.49 39.72 7.61
C GLY A 19 3.03 39.75 7.52
N CYS A 20 3.66 39.10 6.53
CA CYS A 20 5.02 39.42 6.10
C CYS A 20 5.21 39.07 4.62
N SER A 21 5.59 40.10 3.85
CA SER A 21 5.89 40.16 2.42
C SER A 21 7.35 40.63 2.25
N ARG A 22 8.03 40.16 1.19
CA ARG A 22 9.14 40.83 0.45
C ARG A 22 9.37 40.07 -0.88
N THR A 23 8.99 40.61 -2.05
CA THR A 23 9.73 41.48 -3.04
C THR A 23 10.92 40.78 -3.71
N GLY A 24 11.19 40.78 -5.03
CA GLY A 24 10.65 41.38 -6.28
C GLY A 24 11.11 40.47 -7.46
N GLU A 25 10.71 40.61 -8.72
CA GLU A 25 10.94 41.72 -9.66
C GLU A 25 9.76 41.89 -10.64
N GLU A 26 9.48 43.15 -10.99
CA GLU A 26 8.55 43.56 -12.04
C GLU A 26 9.24 43.53 -13.41
N GLU A 27 8.73 42.72 -14.34
CA GLU A 27 8.90 42.98 -15.77
C GLU A 27 7.65 43.69 -16.32
N VAL A 28 7.92 44.83 -16.96
CA VAL A 28 6.96 45.78 -17.51
C VAL A 28 6.19 45.15 -18.67
N ALA A 29 4.88 44.94 -18.50
CA ALA A 29 3.99 44.55 -19.59
C ALA A 29 3.72 45.76 -20.51
N GLY A 30 4.43 45.81 -21.64
CA GLY A 30 4.04 46.63 -22.80
C GLY A 30 2.74 46.11 -23.44
N PRO A 31 2.01 46.94 -24.20
CA PRO A 31 0.73 46.56 -24.77
C PRO A 31 0.97 45.53 -25.89
N VAL A 32 0.59 44.28 -25.65
CA VAL A 32 0.57 43.26 -26.72
C VAL A 32 -0.66 43.51 -27.57
N THR A 33 -0.40 44.05 -28.76
CA THR A 33 -1.30 44.15 -29.90
C THR A 33 -2.05 42.84 -30.09
N GLN A 34 -3.38 42.90 -30.10
CA GLN A 34 -4.25 41.80 -30.53
C GLN A 34 -3.89 41.42 -31.96
N VAL A 35 -3.09 40.36 -32.14
CA VAL A 35 -3.05 39.62 -33.40
C VAL A 35 -4.22 38.65 -33.37
N SER A 36 -5.35 39.13 -33.86
CA SER A 36 -6.46 38.29 -34.26
C SER A 36 -6.02 37.40 -35.42
N ASN A 37 -5.61 36.18 -35.10
CA ASN A 37 -5.80 35.06 -35.99
C ASN A 37 -6.55 33.99 -35.20
N PRO A 38 -7.89 33.93 -35.29
CA PRO A 38 -8.57 32.71 -34.88
C PRO A 38 -8.08 31.62 -35.84
N LEU A 39 -7.34 30.64 -35.32
CA LEU A 39 -7.33 29.33 -35.94
C LEU A 39 -8.80 28.95 -36.10
N LYS A 40 -9.30 29.00 -37.34
CA LYS A 40 -10.64 28.53 -37.68
C LYS A 40 -10.74 27.12 -37.08
N PRO A 41 -11.72 26.83 -36.20
CA PRO A 41 -12.00 25.46 -35.86
C PRO A 41 -12.44 24.80 -37.16
N ILE A 42 -11.66 23.81 -37.63
CA ILE A 42 -12.15 22.86 -38.62
C ILE A 42 -13.14 21.98 -37.85
N SER A 43 -14.35 22.46 -37.63
CA SER A 43 -15.51 21.60 -37.37
C SER A 43 -16.22 21.49 -38.71
N PRO A 44 -16.35 20.29 -39.30
CA PRO A 44 -17.34 20.08 -40.34
C PRO A 44 -18.69 20.54 -39.78
N ASP A 45 -19.46 21.26 -40.60
CA ASP A 45 -20.78 21.75 -40.23
C ASP A 45 -21.66 20.58 -39.75
N GLY A 46 -22.01 20.56 -38.46
CA GLY A 46 -22.88 19.55 -37.86
C GLY A 46 -22.18 18.29 -37.33
N ASP A 47 -21.06 18.42 -36.60
CA ASP A 47 -20.47 17.38 -35.74
C ASP A 47 -20.72 17.78 -34.26
N GLU A 48 -21.62 17.06 -33.59
CA GLU A 48 -22.09 17.38 -32.24
C GLU A 48 -21.21 16.80 -31.11
N ASP A 49 -20.43 15.75 -31.36
CA ASP A 49 -19.69 15.01 -30.33
C ASP A 49 -18.16 15.06 -30.50
N GLY A 50 -17.68 15.64 -31.59
CA GLY A 50 -16.28 16.00 -31.81
C GLY A 50 -15.42 14.88 -32.38
N ASP A 51 -16.03 13.79 -32.86
CA ASP A 51 -15.33 12.68 -33.51
C ASP A 51 -14.97 12.96 -34.99
N ARG A 52 -15.28 14.16 -35.48
CA ARG A 52 -15.05 14.61 -36.87
C ARG A 52 -15.88 13.85 -37.92
N ILE A 53 -16.92 13.14 -37.50
CA ILE A 53 -17.93 12.53 -38.35
C ILE A 53 -19.13 13.49 -38.40
N PRO A 54 -19.60 13.89 -39.59
CA PRO A 54 -20.81 14.72 -39.67
C PRO A 54 -22.04 13.94 -39.16
N ASN A 55 -22.90 14.56 -38.37
CA ASN A 55 -24.13 13.96 -37.80
C ASN A 55 -25.06 13.33 -38.86
N SER A 56 -24.98 13.75 -40.12
CA SER A 56 -25.75 13.17 -41.23
C SER A 56 -25.28 11.77 -41.64
N LYS A 57 -24.06 11.40 -41.25
CA LYS A 57 -23.42 10.11 -41.56
C LYS A 57 -23.15 9.29 -40.30
N ASP A 58 -23.43 9.85 -39.12
CA ASP A 58 -23.22 9.18 -37.85
C ASP A 58 -24.48 8.39 -37.46
N GLU A 59 -24.29 7.09 -37.24
CA GLU A 59 -25.36 6.20 -36.79
C GLU A 59 -25.85 6.55 -35.38
N ASN A 60 -25.04 7.23 -34.58
CA ASN A 60 -25.42 7.71 -33.25
C ASN A 60 -24.73 9.04 -32.88
N MET A 61 -25.31 10.15 -33.36
CA MET A 61 -24.89 11.55 -33.07
C MET A 61 -24.75 11.95 -31.59
N PHE A 62 -25.09 11.06 -30.65
CA PHE A 62 -24.95 11.28 -29.22
C PHE A 62 -23.72 10.62 -28.62
N LEU A 63 -23.02 9.77 -29.36
CA LEU A 63 -21.87 9.01 -28.91
C LEU A 63 -20.72 9.18 -29.91
N ALA A 64 -19.66 9.88 -29.48
CA ALA A 64 -18.47 10.03 -30.30
C ALA A 64 -17.86 8.65 -30.62
N ASP A 65 -17.61 8.40 -31.90
CA ASP A 65 -16.83 7.25 -32.32
C ASP A 65 -15.35 7.50 -32.05
N VAL A 66 -14.77 6.71 -31.16
CA VAL A 66 -13.38 6.86 -30.73
C VAL A 66 -12.62 5.57 -30.93
N VAL A 67 -11.32 5.70 -31.16
CA VAL A 67 -10.43 4.56 -31.18
C VAL A 67 -10.36 3.94 -29.77
N GLU A 68 -10.88 2.73 -29.62
CA GLU A 68 -10.85 1.99 -28.37
C GLU A 68 -9.78 0.89 -28.42
N LEU A 69 -8.81 0.94 -27.50
CA LEU A 69 -7.78 -0.10 -27.34
C LEU A 69 -8.08 -0.94 -26.09
N ASP A 70 -8.42 -2.22 -26.28
CA ASP A 70 -8.49 -3.21 -25.20
C ASP A 70 -7.06 -3.57 -24.78
N LYS A 71 -6.71 -3.18 -23.56
CA LYS A 71 -5.37 -3.27 -23.00
C LYS A 71 -5.40 -4.29 -21.89
N LYS A 72 -4.71 -5.41 -22.08
CA LYS A 72 -4.60 -6.46 -21.06
C LYS A 72 -3.18 -6.55 -20.56
N ILE A 73 -3.01 -6.17 -19.31
CA ILE A 73 -1.75 -6.25 -18.61
C ILE A 73 -1.75 -7.53 -17.79
N ALA A 74 -0.92 -8.50 -18.17
CA ALA A 74 -0.82 -9.74 -17.44
C ALA A 74 -0.08 -9.51 -16.11
N GLN A 75 -0.39 -10.32 -15.10
CA GLN A 75 0.36 -10.34 -13.84
C GLN A 75 1.81 -10.86 -14.00
N SER A 76 2.23 -11.22 -15.22
CA SER A 76 3.59 -11.68 -15.47
C SER A 76 4.58 -10.52 -15.67
N TYR A 77 5.55 -10.43 -14.78
CA TYR A 77 6.63 -9.46 -14.80
C TYR A 77 7.88 -10.01 -14.10
N SER A 78 9.03 -9.42 -14.37
CA SER A 78 10.29 -9.65 -13.67
C SER A 78 10.78 -8.32 -13.09
N MET A 79 11.22 -8.34 -11.84
CA MET A 79 11.90 -7.23 -11.17
C MET A 79 13.28 -7.71 -10.76
N VAL A 80 14.34 -7.01 -11.16
CA VAL A 80 15.72 -7.35 -10.84
C VAL A 80 16.39 -6.15 -10.20
N LEU A 81 16.98 -6.33 -9.02
CA LEU A 81 17.77 -5.34 -8.32
C LEU A 81 19.21 -5.86 -8.15
N ASP A 82 20.16 -5.17 -8.76
CA ASP A 82 21.58 -5.52 -8.65
C ASP A 82 22.10 -5.15 -7.24
N LYS A 83 22.92 -6.02 -6.62
CA LYS A 83 23.43 -5.76 -5.27
C LYS A 83 24.51 -4.65 -5.31
N PRO A 84 24.47 -3.65 -4.41
CA PRO A 84 25.45 -2.55 -4.42
C PRO A 84 26.88 -2.93 -3.99
N VAL A 85 27.14 -4.17 -3.54
CA VAL A 85 28.47 -4.58 -3.04
C VAL A 85 29.04 -5.73 -3.87
N SER A 86 30.30 -5.55 -4.28
CA SER A 86 31.13 -6.39 -5.14
C SER A 86 30.87 -7.90 -5.04
N GLY A 87 29.99 -8.36 -5.92
CA GLY A 87 29.63 -9.75 -6.14
C GLY A 87 28.44 -9.72 -7.10
N SER A 88 28.47 -10.53 -8.14
CA SER A 88 27.47 -10.59 -9.22
C SER A 88 26.09 -11.10 -8.76
N ALA A 89 25.72 -10.86 -7.50
CA ALA A 89 24.45 -11.24 -6.93
C ALA A 89 23.41 -10.18 -7.28
N SER A 90 22.31 -10.61 -7.88
CA SER A 90 21.11 -9.80 -8.08
C SER A 90 19.95 -10.46 -7.32
N PHE A 91 19.04 -9.64 -6.84
CA PHE A 91 17.77 -10.09 -6.31
C PHE A 91 16.74 -10.00 -7.42
N ALA A 92 16.09 -11.13 -7.74
CA ALA A 92 15.10 -11.19 -8.80
C ALA A 92 13.76 -11.69 -8.25
N ILE A 93 12.69 -10.99 -8.62
CA ILE A 93 11.32 -11.46 -8.45
C ILE A 93 10.78 -11.73 -9.83
N GLU A 94 10.56 -13.01 -10.14
CA GLU A 94 9.96 -13.42 -11.40
C GLU A 94 8.53 -13.92 -11.17
N HIS A 95 7.57 -13.24 -11.80
CA HIS A 95 6.20 -13.70 -11.93
C HIS A 95 6.03 -14.31 -13.30
N ASN A 96 6.37 -15.59 -13.41
CA ASN A 96 5.98 -16.38 -14.56
C ASN A 96 4.70 -17.14 -14.25
N VAL A 97 3.95 -17.47 -15.29
CA VAL A 97 2.81 -18.39 -15.20
C VAL A 97 3.38 -19.75 -14.81
N ASP A 98 3.31 -20.11 -13.54
CA ASP A 98 3.62 -21.46 -13.08
C ASP A 98 2.33 -22.16 -12.67
N HIS A 99 1.96 -23.17 -13.45
CA HIS A 99 0.76 -23.98 -13.22
C HIS A 99 0.85 -24.80 -11.92
N GLY A 100 2.03 -24.91 -11.28
CA GLY A 100 2.24 -25.61 -10.01
C GLY A 100 2.19 -24.74 -8.76
N ASP A 101 2.10 -23.41 -8.89
CA ASP A 101 2.13 -22.50 -7.74
C ASP A 101 0.69 -22.14 -7.29
N PHE A 102 0.24 -22.71 -6.15
CA PHE A 102 -1.08 -22.42 -5.56
C PHE A 102 -1.28 -20.93 -5.20
N ASP A 103 -0.19 -20.19 -4.98
CA ASP A 103 -0.23 -18.75 -4.76
C ASP A 103 -0.27 -17.97 -6.08
N PHE A 104 -0.20 -18.63 -7.24
CA PHE A 104 -0.50 -18.00 -8.53
C PHE A 104 -2.00 -17.79 -8.68
N ASN A 105 -2.40 -16.63 -9.20
CA ASN A 105 -3.72 -16.45 -9.76
C ASN A 105 -3.54 -15.64 -11.03
N TYR A 106 -4.30 -15.94 -12.07
CA TYR A 106 -4.28 -15.13 -13.27
C TYR A 106 -5.00 -13.82 -12.99
N GLY A 107 -4.24 -12.78 -12.68
CA GLY A 107 -4.72 -11.41 -12.70
C GLY A 107 -4.53 -10.77 -14.07
N VAL A 108 -5.53 -10.03 -14.53
CA VAL A 108 -5.39 -9.05 -15.61
C VAL A 108 -5.62 -7.66 -15.01
N GLY A 109 -4.78 -6.70 -15.38
CA GLY A 109 -4.87 -5.33 -14.91
C GLY A 109 -6.26 -4.73 -15.15
N ASN A 110 -6.67 -3.84 -14.26
CA ASN A 110 -7.98 -3.19 -14.33
C ASN A 110 -7.80 -1.69 -14.59
N HIS A 111 -8.78 -1.09 -15.26
CA HIS A 111 -8.85 0.37 -15.35
C HIS A 111 -8.92 1.00 -13.96
N ASP A 112 -8.21 2.10 -13.77
CA ASP A 112 -8.14 2.80 -12.49
C ASP A 112 -9.52 3.29 -12.02
N PHE A 113 -10.39 3.71 -12.94
CA PHE A 113 -11.75 4.11 -12.59
C PHE A 113 -12.58 2.95 -12.03
N LYS A 114 -12.33 1.69 -12.45
CA LYS A 114 -12.96 0.52 -11.82
C LYS A 114 -12.48 0.37 -10.38
N VAL A 115 -11.17 0.36 -10.15
CA VAL A 115 -10.59 0.19 -8.80
C VAL A 115 -11.07 1.32 -7.86
N LYS A 116 -11.09 2.55 -8.36
CA LYS A 116 -11.59 3.70 -7.61
C LYS A 116 -13.08 3.60 -7.34
N SER A 117 -13.89 3.22 -8.33
CA SER A 117 -15.33 3.12 -8.14
C SER A 117 -15.70 2.04 -7.15
N ASP A 118 -15.09 0.85 -7.20
CA ASP A 118 -15.32 -0.22 -6.21
C ASP A 118 -15.01 0.27 -4.78
N ARG A 119 -13.89 0.99 -4.58
CA ARG A 119 -13.53 1.58 -3.29
C ARG A 119 -14.53 2.64 -2.81
N MET A 120 -15.01 3.50 -3.72
CA MET A 120 -15.98 4.55 -3.38
C MET A 120 -17.35 3.97 -3.05
N ILE A 121 -17.78 2.95 -3.80
CA ILE A 121 -19.02 2.21 -3.57
C ILE A 121 -19.01 1.60 -2.18
N SER A 122 -17.90 0.98 -1.78
CA SER A 122 -17.79 0.33 -0.47
C SER A 122 -17.95 1.28 0.71
N LYS A 123 -17.78 2.60 0.51
CA LYS A 123 -18.06 3.62 1.54
C LYS A 123 -19.54 3.95 1.70
N VAL A 124 -20.34 3.73 0.65
CA VAL A 124 -21.73 4.22 0.58
C VAL A 124 -22.75 3.12 0.32
N ALA A 125 -22.30 1.90 0.03
CA ALA A 125 -23.08 0.79 -0.51
C ALA A 125 -24.29 0.40 0.34
N LYS A 126 -24.21 0.63 1.65
CA LYS A 126 -25.27 0.42 2.63
C LYS A 126 -26.40 1.45 2.55
N PHE A 127 -26.09 2.69 2.14
CA PHE A 127 -27.01 3.83 2.28
C PHE A 127 -27.59 4.29 0.94
N THR A 128 -26.84 4.12 -0.15
CA THR A 128 -27.24 4.70 -1.44
C THR A 128 -26.57 3.98 -2.61
N SER A 129 -27.23 4.03 -3.77
CA SER A 129 -26.69 3.62 -5.08
C SER A 129 -25.92 4.76 -5.77
N VAL A 130 -25.79 5.94 -5.14
CA VAL A 130 -25.10 7.09 -5.71
C VAL A 130 -23.89 7.46 -4.87
N ALA A 131 -22.69 7.39 -5.45
CA ALA A 131 -21.46 7.83 -4.82
C ALA A 131 -20.97 9.15 -5.44
N ARG A 132 -20.43 10.05 -4.60
CA ARG A 132 -19.82 11.31 -5.07
C ARG A 132 -18.36 11.38 -4.60
N GLY A 133 -17.47 11.85 -5.47
CA GLY A 133 -16.10 12.17 -5.06
C GLY A 133 -15.24 12.72 -6.19
N VAL A 134 -13.93 12.51 -6.14
CA VAL A 134 -13.01 13.12 -7.12
C VAL A 134 -12.66 12.07 -8.19
N LEU A 135 -13.29 12.19 -9.37
CA LEU A 135 -12.89 11.45 -10.57
C LEU A 135 -12.09 12.38 -11.49
N ARG A 136 -10.99 11.86 -12.04
CA ARG A 136 -10.09 12.59 -12.93
C ARG A 136 -10.07 11.92 -14.30
N THR A 137 -9.79 12.66 -15.36
CA THR A 137 -9.64 12.10 -16.72
C THR A 137 -8.64 10.94 -16.78
N ILE A 138 -7.50 11.08 -16.10
CA ILE A 138 -6.45 10.05 -16.07
C ILE A 138 -6.94 8.70 -15.53
N ASP A 139 -7.98 8.70 -14.69
CA ASP A 139 -8.52 7.47 -14.10
C ASP A 139 -9.23 6.60 -15.16
N TYR A 140 -9.72 7.21 -16.25
CA TYR A 140 -10.35 6.54 -17.39
C TYR A 140 -9.31 5.91 -18.34
N GLU A 141 -8.12 6.50 -18.41
CA GLU A 141 -7.10 6.18 -19.40
C GLU A 141 -6.08 5.14 -18.91
N LYS A 142 -5.86 5.09 -17.58
CA LYS A 142 -4.82 4.29 -16.93
C LYS A 142 -5.33 2.92 -16.50
N ILE A 143 -4.46 1.92 -16.62
CA ILE A 143 -4.68 0.55 -16.16
C ILE A 143 -3.59 0.19 -15.17
N SER A 144 -3.98 -0.26 -13.99
CA SER A 144 -3.07 -0.72 -12.95
C SER A 144 -2.82 -2.21 -13.06
N TYR A 145 -1.58 -2.64 -12.80
CA TYR A 145 -1.26 -4.05 -12.64
C TYR A 145 -2.13 -4.68 -11.54
N PRO A 146 -2.48 -5.97 -11.66
CA PRO A 146 -3.13 -6.69 -10.58
C PRO A 146 -2.29 -6.64 -9.31
N LYS A 147 -2.95 -6.44 -8.16
CA LYS A 147 -2.27 -6.53 -6.88
C LYS A 147 -1.69 -7.93 -6.69
N ALA A 148 -0.44 -8.01 -6.24
CA ALA A 148 0.19 -9.26 -5.86
C ALA A 148 -0.51 -9.85 -4.63
N LYS A 149 -0.75 -11.17 -4.65
CA LYS A 149 -1.23 -11.86 -3.44
C LYS A 149 -0.27 -11.64 -2.29
N LYS A 150 -0.83 -11.47 -1.08
CA LYS A 150 -0.06 -11.26 0.16
C LYS A 150 1.08 -12.25 0.35
N GLY A 151 0.78 -13.55 0.25
CA GLY A 151 1.78 -14.60 0.42
C GLY A 151 3.03 -14.42 -0.45
N ARG A 152 2.85 -13.92 -1.69
CA ARG A 152 3.94 -13.73 -2.65
C ARG A 152 4.84 -12.54 -2.32
N HIS A 153 4.29 -11.34 -2.18
CA HIS A 153 5.14 -10.17 -1.93
C HIS A 153 5.82 -10.26 -0.56
N LEU A 154 5.18 -10.92 0.42
CA LEU A 154 5.77 -11.26 1.71
C LEU A 154 6.89 -12.31 1.61
N LYS A 155 6.75 -13.31 0.73
CA LYS A 155 7.82 -14.26 0.42
C LYS A 155 9.01 -13.53 -0.23
N GLY A 156 8.76 -12.69 -1.23
CA GLY A 156 9.80 -11.90 -1.89
C GLY A 156 10.54 -10.97 -0.91
N LEU A 157 9.83 -10.34 0.02
CA LEU A 157 10.46 -9.52 1.06
C LEU A 157 11.37 -10.35 1.99
N ARG A 158 10.96 -11.56 2.36
CA ARG A 158 11.82 -12.46 3.17
C ARG A 158 13.10 -12.82 2.43
N GLU A 159 12.98 -13.20 1.16
CA GLU A 159 14.12 -13.54 0.31
C GLU A 159 15.06 -12.34 0.12
N TYR A 160 14.49 -11.14 -0.03
CA TYR A 160 15.23 -9.88 -0.12
C TYR A 160 16.09 -9.62 1.13
N LEU A 161 15.48 -9.73 2.32
CA LEU A 161 16.18 -9.54 3.59
C LEU A 161 17.21 -10.65 3.86
N ALA A 162 16.88 -11.90 3.52
CA ALA A 162 17.80 -13.04 3.66
C ALA A 162 19.04 -12.91 2.76
N ALA A 163 18.91 -12.28 1.58
CA ALA A 163 20.03 -11.94 0.70
C ALA A 163 20.92 -10.79 1.23
N GLY A 164 20.55 -10.20 2.37
CA GLY A 164 21.30 -9.15 3.07
C GLY A 164 21.15 -7.77 2.45
N TYR A 165 20.05 -7.49 1.75
CA TYR A 165 19.70 -6.13 1.34
C TYR A 165 19.09 -5.36 2.52
N GLU A 166 19.38 -4.07 2.58
CA GLU A 166 18.78 -3.14 3.53
C GLU A 166 17.42 -2.67 3.02
N TYR A 167 16.48 -2.41 3.93
CA TYR A 167 15.09 -2.10 3.57
C TYR A 167 14.88 -0.64 3.14
N ASP A 168 15.88 0.21 3.35
CA ASP A 168 15.89 1.66 3.12
C ASP A 168 16.89 2.09 2.05
N ILE A 169 17.27 1.18 1.14
CA ILE A 169 18.18 1.49 0.04
C ILE A 169 17.52 2.51 -0.90
N GLU A 170 17.97 3.75 -0.83
CA GLU A 170 17.75 4.75 -1.87
C GLU A 170 18.58 4.41 -3.11
N GLY A 171 18.00 4.56 -4.30
CA GLY A 171 18.67 4.24 -5.55
C GLY A 171 17.71 4.10 -6.71
N ASN A 172 18.29 4.00 -7.91
CA ASN A 172 17.58 3.86 -9.17
C ASN A 172 18.16 2.69 -9.96
N ASP A 173 18.26 1.51 -9.34
CA ASP A 173 18.95 0.36 -9.93
C ASP A 173 17.98 -0.78 -10.27
N LEU A 174 16.68 -0.55 -10.08
CA LEU A 174 15.65 -1.53 -10.36
C LEU A 174 15.44 -1.67 -11.87
N LYS A 175 15.54 -2.90 -12.37
CA LYS A 175 15.16 -3.28 -13.73
C LYS A 175 13.82 -4.01 -13.69
N VAL A 176 12.93 -3.66 -14.60
CA VAL A 176 11.59 -4.22 -14.68
C VAL A 176 11.30 -4.66 -16.11
N SER A 177 10.87 -5.90 -16.27
CA SER A 177 10.39 -6.43 -17.55
C SER A 177 8.96 -6.93 -17.40
N PHE A 178 8.07 -6.59 -18.32
CA PHE A 178 6.69 -7.06 -18.29
C PHE A 178 6.12 -7.28 -19.67
N SER A 179 5.11 -8.15 -19.77
CA SER A 179 4.39 -8.37 -21.03
C SER A 179 2.97 -7.82 -20.97
N SER A 180 2.60 -7.13 -22.04
CA SER A 180 1.28 -6.53 -22.23
C SER A 180 0.71 -6.96 -23.57
N THR A 181 -0.61 -6.99 -23.63
CA THR A 181 -1.36 -7.21 -24.87
C THR A 181 -2.21 -6.00 -25.16
N ILE A 182 -2.22 -5.56 -26.41
CA ILE A 182 -3.15 -4.55 -26.93
C ILE A 182 -3.96 -5.18 -28.07
N THR A 183 -5.25 -4.86 -28.12
CA THR A 183 -6.15 -5.24 -29.21
C THR A 183 -6.96 -4.00 -29.59
N LEU A 184 -7.00 -3.68 -30.88
CA LEU A 184 -7.88 -2.63 -31.38
C LEU A 184 -9.31 -3.16 -31.37
N VAL A 185 -10.19 -2.53 -30.60
CA VAL A 185 -11.60 -2.91 -30.53
C VAL A 185 -12.24 -2.62 -31.89
N PRO A 186 -13.00 -3.56 -32.46
CA PRO A 186 -13.66 -3.38 -33.75
C PRO A 186 -14.61 -2.17 -33.75
N THR A 187 -14.33 -1.22 -34.63
CA THR A 187 -15.23 -0.10 -34.98
C THR A 187 -15.19 0.13 -36.49
N ASP A 188 -16.26 0.71 -37.04
CA ASP A 188 -16.40 0.81 -38.49
C ASP A 188 -15.55 1.91 -39.11
N ASN A 189 -15.10 2.87 -38.31
CA ASN A 189 -14.30 4.00 -38.77
C ASN A 189 -12.78 3.83 -38.57
N PHE A 190 -12.33 2.80 -37.83
CA PHE A 190 -10.92 2.62 -37.49
C PHE A 190 -10.42 1.20 -37.78
N GLU A 191 -9.66 1.05 -38.87
CA GLU A 191 -9.10 -0.24 -39.29
C GLU A 191 -7.74 -0.54 -38.65
N GLU A 192 -6.92 0.48 -38.39
CA GLU A 192 -5.59 0.31 -37.83
C GLU A 192 -5.13 1.52 -37.01
N VAL A 193 -4.21 1.28 -36.07
CA VAL A 193 -3.41 2.31 -35.41
C VAL A 193 -1.94 1.94 -35.41
N LYS A 194 -1.06 2.94 -35.30
CA LYS A 194 0.40 2.73 -35.34
C LYS A 194 1.09 3.38 -34.15
N ASP A 195 2.22 2.80 -33.77
CA ASP A 195 3.21 3.44 -32.91
C ASP A 195 2.64 3.86 -31.55
N VAL A 196 2.10 2.89 -30.81
CA VAL A 196 1.49 3.14 -29.49
C VAL A 196 2.56 3.60 -28.50
N VAL A 197 2.35 4.79 -27.92
CA VAL A 197 3.20 5.38 -26.89
C VAL A 197 2.60 5.07 -25.51
N LEU A 198 3.36 4.37 -24.69
CA LEU A 198 2.99 3.97 -23.34
C LEU A 198 3.68 4.86 -22.32
N GLY A 199 2.91 5.45 -21.40
CA GLY A 199 3.39 6.05 -20.16
C GLY A 199 3.32 5.05 -19.03
N ILE A 200 4.42 4.88 -18.29
CA ILE A 200 4.53 3.97 -17.15
C ILE A 200 4.65 4.78 -15.87
N TYR A 201 3.82 4.42 -14.88
CA TYR A 201 3.65 5.15 -13.63
C TYR A 201 3.73 4.22 -12.42
N TYR A 202 4.16 4.76 -11.28
CA TYR A 202 3.95 4.15 -9.96
C TYR A 202 3.29 5.15 -9.02
N PHE A 203 2.71 4.67 -7.91
CA PHE A 203 2.10 5.55 -6.93
C PHE A 203 3.13 5.96 -5.87
N ASN A 204 3.35 7.25 -5.71
CA ASN A 204 4.20 7.77 -4.65
C ASN A 204 3.33 8.06 -3.41
N TYR A 205 3.55 7.28 -2.36
CA TYR A 205 2.76 7.32 -1.13
C TYR A 205 3.02 8.57 -0.28
N ASP A 206 4.22 9.16 -0.36
CA ASP A 206 4.54 10.40 0.36
C ASP A 206 3.75 11.61 -0.17
N THR A 207 3.62 11.70 -1.49
CA THR A 207 2.95 12.82 -2.17
C THR A 207 1.48 12.54 -2.49
N GLY A 208 1.06 11.27 -2.41
CA GLY A 208 -0.27 10.81 -2.80
C GLY A 208 -0.56 10.95 -4.30
N LYS A 209 0.47 10.90 -5.14
CA LYS A 209 0.37 11.15 -6.59
C LYS A 209 1.03 10.05 -7.41
N ASP A 210 0.47 9.83 -8.60
CA ASP A 210 1.10 8.99 -9.62
C ASP A 210 2.31 9.72 -10.22
N VAL A 211 3.45 9.03 -10.28
CA VAL A 211 4.71 9.57 -10.83
C VAL A 211 5.09 8.77 -12.07
N LYS A 212 5.29 9.47 -13.20
CA LYS A 212 5.75 8.84 -14.44
C LYS A 212 7.22 8.47 -14.32
N VAL A 213 7.56 7.22 -14.60
CA VAL A 213 8.94 6.71 -14.54
C VAL A 213 9.53 6.44 -15.91
N ALA A 214 8.70 6.13 -16.91
CA ALA A 214 9.18 5.87 -18.25
C ALA A 214 8.10 6.19 -19.29
N THR A 215 8.56 6.40 -20.52
CA THR A 215 7.74 6.40 -21.72
C THR A 215 8.35 5.40 -22.70
N THR A 216 7.55 4.50 -23.27
CA THR A 216 8.02 3.51 -24.25
C THR A 216 7.14 3.57 -25.49
N LYS A 217 7.76 3.67 -26.68
CA LYS A 217 7.07 3.60 -27.96
C LYS A 217 7.11 2.16 -28.48
N VAL A 218 5.95 1.59 -28.77
CA VAL A 218 5.81 0.26 -29.38
C VAL A 218 5.63 0.45 -30.88
N GLU A 219 6.72 0.36 -31.63
CA GLU A 219 6.75 0.56 -33.08
C GLU A 219 6.15 -0.64 -33.82
N ARG A 220 4.81 -0.66 -33.88
CA ARG A 220 4.00 -1.71 -34.50
C ARG A 220 2.73 -1.12 -35.09
N THR A 221 2.14 -1.87 -36.02
CA THR A 221 0.78 -1.62 -36.52
C THR A 221 -0.18 -2.57 -35.82
N PHE A 222 -1.22 -2.01 -35.22
CA PHE A 222 -2.29 -2.75 -34.56
C PHE A 222 -3.53 -2.66 -35.46
N ALA A 223 -3.78 -3.72 -36.22
CA ALA A 223 -4.97 -3.82 -37.06
C ALA A 223 -6.18 -4.30 -36.26
N ARG A 224 -7.37 -3.99 -36.75
CA ARG A 224 -8.66 -4.47 -36.23
C ARG A 224 -8.62 -5.99 -36.06
N ASP A 225 -9.21 -6.48 -34.97
CA ASP A 225 -9.30 -7.90 -34.59
C ASP A 225 -7.97 -8.63 -34.30
N ASN A 226 -6.82 -7.96 -34.44
CA ASN A 226 -5.53 -8.56 -34.17
C ASN A 226 -5.06 -8.28 -32.74
N LYS A 227 -4.80 -9.37 -32.02
CA LYS A 227 -4.26 -9.34 -30.66
C LYS A 227 -2.73 -9.35 -30.71
N GLU A 228 -2.13 -8.23 -30.33
CA GLU A 228 -0.68 -8.05 -30.34
C GLU A 228 -0.09 -8.16 -28.92
N LYS A 229 0.90 -9.05 -28.76
CA LYS A 229 1.66 -9.20 -27.52
C LYS A 229 3.06 -8.60 -27.70
N PHE A 230 3.48 -7.82 -26.72
CA PHE A 230 4.82 -7.26 -26.65
C PHE A 230 5.36 -7.29 -25.22
N THR A 231 6.67 -7.06 -25.09
CA THR A 231 7.39 -6.99 -23.83
C THR A 231 8.03 -5.61 -23.72
N VAL A 232 7.95 -5.02 -22.54
CA VAL A 232 8.60 -3.75 -22.20
C VAL A 232 9.64 -4.05 -21.13
N THR A 233 10.86 -3.57 -21.35
CA THR A 233 11.95 -3.61 -20.36
C THR A 233 12.31 -2.17 -19.99
N LEU A 234 12.34 -1.91 -18.69
CA LEU A 234 12.65 -0.64 -18.08
C LEU A 234 13.87 -0.81 -17.19
N GLU A 235 14.77 0.14 -17.27
CA GLU A 235 16.01 0.16 -16.49
C GLU A 235 16.09 1.43 -15.67
N ASN A 236 16.96 1.41 -14.66
CA ASN A 236 17.24 2.53 -13.77
C ASN A 236 16.00 3.07 -13.05
N LEU A 237 15.11 2.18 -12.62
CA LEU A 237 13.90 2.57 -11.90
C LEU A 237 14.17 2.78 -10.41
N PRO A 238 13.42 3.69 -9.75
CA PRO A 238 13.54 3.89 -8.31
C PRO A 238 13.28 2.62 -7.50
N ASN A 239 14.18 2.31 -6.55
CA ASN A 239 14.07 1.14 -5.66
C ASN A 239 12.79 1.18 -4.80
N ARG A 240 12.23 2.38 -4.56
CA ARG A 240 10.95 2.56 -3.85
C ARG A 240 9.75 1.87 -4.52
N ILE A 241 9.81 1.59 -5.82
CA ILE A 241 8.77 0.79 -6.49
C ILE A 241 8.75 -0.61 -5.91
N LEU A 242 9.92 -1.22 -5.68
CA LEU A 242 10.01 -2.52 -5.03
C LEU A 242 9.71 -2.41 -3.52
N LEU A 243 10.34 -1.47 -2.83
CA LEU A 243 10.31 -1.39 -1.37
C LEU A 243 8.97 -0.90 -0.83
N GLU A 244 8.40 0.14 -1.42
CA GLU A 244 7.15 0.74 -0.97
C GLU A 244 5.94 0.17 -1.69
N ASN A 245 5.91 0.20 -3.02
CA ASN A 245 4.72 -0.22 -3.75
C ASN A 245 4.56 -1.75 -3.64
N TYR A 246 5.59 -2.51 -4.00
CA TYR A 246 5.48 -3.96 -4.07
C TYR A 246 5.47 -4.63 -2.69
N PHE A 247 6.49 -4.41 -1.86
CA PHE A 247 6.56 -5.09 -0.57
C PHE A 247 5.52 -4.61 0.45
N LYS A 248 5.22 -3.30 0.56
CA LYS A 248 4.22 -2.83 1.54
C LYS A 248 2.79 -2.98 1.06
N HIS A 249 2.52 -2.75 -0.23
CA HIS A 249 1.14 -2.65 -0.73
C HIS A 249 0.74 -3.73 -1.73
N GLY A 250 1.68 -4.58 -2.15
CA GLY A 250 1.46 -5.55 -3.23
C GLY A 250 1.14 -4.88 -4.57
N GLU A 251 1.46 -3.60 -4.71
CA GLU A 251 1.22 -2.79 -5.91
C GLU A 251 2.48 -2.76 -6.76
N PHE A 252 2.34 -2.51 -8.06
CA PHE A 252 3.47 -2.54 -8.97
C PHE A 252 3.52 -1.27 -9.83
N LEU A 253 3.16 -1.38 -11.10
CA LEU A 253 3.11 -0.28 -12.03
C LEU A 253 1.68 -0.06 -12.52
N SER A 254 1.49 1.06 -13.19
CA SER A 254 0.31 1.33 -13.98
C SER A 254 0.73 1.88 -15.34
N VAL A 255 -0.05 1.54 -16.37
CA VAL A 255 0.25 1.88 -17.76
C VAL A 255 -0.90 2.70 -18.32
N LYS A 256 -0.53 3.78 -19.02
CA LYS A 256 -1.43 4.61 -19.80
C LYS A 256 -0.97 4.60 -21.26
N VAL A 257 -1.90 4.55 -22.20
CA VAL A 257 -1.60 4.89 -23.59
C VAL A 257 -1.64 6.41 -23.69
N GLU A 258 -0.49 7.03 -23.92
CA GLU A 258 -0.36 8.48 -24.05
C GLU A 258 -0.80 8.95 -25.43
N ASP A 259 -0.34 8.24 -26.46
CA ASP A 259 -0.65 8.59 -27.84
C ASP A 259 -0.47 7.40 -28.80
N PHE A 260 -0.97 7.56 -30.01
CA PHE A 260 -0.71 6.71 -31.17
C PHE A 260 -1.13 7.44 -32.45
N THR A 261 -0.67 6.96 -33.59
CA THR A 261 -1.06 7.50 -34.89
C THR A 261 -2.35 6.83 -35.37
N ILE A 262 -3.29 7.63 -35.90
CA ILE A 262 -4.52 7.19 -36.56
C ILE A 262 -4.35 7.43 -38.07
N PRO A 263 -3.94 6.41 -38.86
CA PRO A 263 -3.57 6.61 -40.26
C PRO A 263 -4.72 7.11 -41.13
N SER A 264 -5.94 6.61 -40.92
CA SER A 264 -7.14 7.02 -41.68
C SER A 264 -7.44 8.52 -41.58
N MET A 265 -7.08 9.14 -40.44
CA MET A 265 -7.34 10.56 -40.16
C MET A 265 -6.09 11.44 -40.28
N LYS A 266 -4.90 10.86 -40.53
CA LYS A 266 -3.60 11.56 -40.59
C LYS A 266 -3.34 12.47 -39.37
N THR A 267 -3.70 12.00 -38.18
CA THR A 267 -3.57 12.72 -36.90
C THR A 267 -3.15 11.74 -35.80
N THR A 268 -2.87 12.26 -34.61
CA THR A 268 -2.63 11.43 -33.43
C THR A 268 -3.88 11.33 -32.56
N ASN A 269 -3.95 10.31 -31.70
CA ASN A 269 -5.03 10.17 -30.75
C ASN A 269 -5.14 11.39 -29.81
N SER A 270 -4.02 11.93 -29.36
CA SER A 270 -4.00 13.10 -28.48
C SER A 270 -4.59 14.35 -29.15
N GLU A 271 -4.40 14.53 -30.45
CA GLU A 271 -5.01 15.62 -31.22
C GLU A 271 -6.49 15.37 -31.52
N PHE A 272 -6.83 14.12 -31.87
CA PHE A 272 -8.19 13.69 -32.12
C PHE A 272 -9.09 13.87 -30.89
N MET A 273 -8.66 13.32 -29.75
CA MET A 273 -9.43 13.34 -28.50
C MET A 273 -9.65 14.74 -27.92
N LYS A 274 -8.86 15.77 -28.33
CA LYS A 274 -9.13 17.17 -27.93
C LYS A 274 -10.51 17.64 -28.41
N GLY A 275 -10.92 17.24 -29.62
CA GLY A 275 -12.24 17.55 -30.16
C GLY A 275 -13.35 16.88 -29.36
N VAL A 276 -13.20 15.58 -29.16
CA VAL A 276 -14.13 14.74 -28.38
C VAL A 276 -14.29 15.28 -26.96
N TYR A 277 -13.19 15.50 -26.23
CA TYR A 277 -13.23 16.00 -24.84
C TYR A 277 -13.86 17.38 -24.69
N ALA A 278 -13.78 18.23 -25.72
CA ALA A 278 -14.38 19.56 -25.69
C ALA A 278 -15.91 19.52 -25.81
N LYS A 279 -16.48 18.47 -26.42
CA LYS A 279 -17.91 18.36 -26.72
C LYS A 279 -18.63 17.24 -25.97
N THR A 280 -17.93 16.41 -25.19
CA THR A 280 -18.52 15.21 -24.56
C THR A 280 -18.29 15.10 -23.05
N ILE A 281 -19.11 14.25 -22.42
CA ILE A 281 -18.93 13.72 -21.08
C ILE A 281 -18.40 12.28 -21.20
N PRO A 282 -17.23 11.95 -20.63
CA PRO A 282 -16.82 10.56 -20.50
C PRO A 282 -17.65 9.84 -19.45
N VAL A 283 -18.15 8.69 -19.84
CA VAL A 283 -18.97 7.78 -19.05
C VAL A 283 -18.26 6.44 -18.97
N GLY A 284 -17.73 6.12 -17.80
CA GLY A 284 -17.15 4.82 -17.50
C GLY A 284 -18.25 3.81 -17.24
N ILE A 285 -18.15 2.63 -17.83
CA ILE A 285 -19.10 1.53 -17.62
C ILE A 285 -18.29 0.33 -17.16
N THR A 286 -18.55 -0.10 -15.93
CA THR A 286 -17.91 -1.27 -15.32
C THR A 286 -18.96 -2.35 -15.08
N THR A 287 -18.71 -3.52 -15.64
CA THR A 287 -19.45 -4.75 -15.39
C THR A 287 -18.46 -5.87 -15.06
N PRO A 288 -18.94 -7.05 -14.62
CA PRO A 288 -18.10 -8.24 -14.51
C PRO A 288 -17.45 -8.67 -15.83
N LEU A 289 -18.02 -8.29 -16.98
CA LEU A 289 -17.55 -8.72 -18.30
C LEU A 289 -16.59 -7.72 -18.96
N TYR A 290 -16.75 -6.43 -18.70
CA TYR A 290 -15.95 -5.40 -19.35
C TYR A 290 -15.84 -4.10 -18.55
N ASN A 291 -14.82 -3.31 -18.90
CA ASN A 291 -14.66 -1.94 -18.48
C ASN A 291 -14.48 -1.09 -19.73
N ARG A 292 -15.39 -0.16 -20.00
CA ARG A 292 -15.35 0.69 -21.19
C ARG A 292 -15.60 2.14 -20.84
N VAL A 293 -15.17 3.03 -21.72
CA VAL A 293 -15.45 4.46 -21.62
C VAL A 293 -16.18 4.88 -22.88
N LYS A 294 -17.35 5.49 -22.72
CA LYS A 294 -18.13 6.10 -23.80
C LYS A 294 -18.11 7.61 -23.65
N TYR A 295 -18.19 8.33 -24.77
CA TYR A 295 -18.12 9.79 -24.80
C TYR A 295 -19.45 10.33 -25.30
N VAL A 296 -20.26 10.84 -24.37
CA VAL A 296 -21.64 11.27 -24.66
C VAL A 296 -21.65 12.74 -24.99
N SER A 297 -22.25 13.12 -26.12
CA SER A 297 -22.34 14.50 -26.57
C SER A 297 -23.02 15.42 -25.54
N THR A 298 -22.56 16.67 -25.48
CA THR A 298 -23.15 17.74 -24.66
C THR A 298 -23.84 18.81 -25.50
N SER A 299 -23.89 18.63 -26.82
CA SER A 299 -24.44 19.58 -27.80
C SER A 299 -25.89 20.00 -27.49
N ARG A 300 -26.69 19.09 -26.91
CA ARG A 300 -28.08 19.35 -26.57
C ARG A 300 -28.20 19.89 -25.16
N HIS A 301 -29.03 20.91 -24.99
CA HIS A 301 -29.42 21.38 -23.65
C HIS A 301 -30.10 20.25 -22.86
N ASN A 302 -29.95 20.28 -21.53
CA ASN A 302 -30.56 19.34 -20.59
C ASN A 302 -29.98 17.90 -20.66
N ASN A 303 -28.66 17.76 -20.55
CA ASN A 303 -27.95 16.47 -20.47
C ASN A 303 -28.09 15.83 -19.07
N THR A 304 -29.27 15.31 -18.76
CA THR A 304 -29.52 14.59 -17.51
C THR A 304 -28.99 13.16 -17.56
N ILE A 305 -28.85 12.52 -16.39
CA ILE A 305 -28.39 11.13 -16.32
C ILE A 305 -29.27 10.17 -17.13
N VAL A 306 -30.59 10.43 -17.20
CA VAL A 306 -31.53 9.61 -17.95
C VAL A 306 -31.23 9.69 -19.45
N LYS A 307 -30.98 10.90 -19.98
CA LYS A 307 -30.60 11.06 -21.39
C LYS A 307 -29.24 10.44 -21.70
N ILE A 308 -28.29 10.53 -20.77
CA ILE A 308 -26.97 9.91 -20.90
C ILE A 308 -27.11 8.37 -20.98
N ILE A 309 -27.94 7.78 -20.12
CA ILE A 309 -28.25 6.34 -20.16
C ILE A 309 -28.93 5.98 -21.48
N GLN A 310 -29.91 6.76 -21.91
CA GLN A 310 -30.64 6.53 -23.16
C GLN A 310 -29.72 6.61 -24.39
N ALA A 311 -28.75 7.53 -24.42
CA ALA A 311 -27.78 7.61 -25.50
C ALA A 311 -26.90 6.35 -25.61
N ILE A 312 -26.54 5.75 -24.48
CA ILE A 312 -25.64 4.59 -24.40
C ILE A 312 -26.38 3.26 -24.59
N PHE A 313 -27.48 3.06 -23.85
CA PHE A 313 -28.20 1.78 -23.74
C PHE A 313 -29.49 1.75 -24.57
N ARG A 314 -29.84 2.84 -25.25
CA ARG A 314 -31.07 2.97 -26.05
C ARG A 314 -32.32 2.67 -25.21
N GLU A 315 -32.94 1.51 -25.39
CA GLU A 315 -34.13 1.07 -24.64
C GLU A 315 -33.81 0.02 -23.57
N ASP A 316 -32.57 -0.49 -23.53
CA ASP A 316 -32.15 -1.58 -22.63
C ASP A 316 -31.76 -1.05 -21.25
N TYR A 317 -32.67 -0.34 -20.58
CA TYR A 317 -32.45 0.14 -19.23
C TYR A 317 -33.74 0.23 -18.41
N LYS A 318 -33.59 0.20 -17.08
CA LYS A 318 -34.70 0.41 -16.14
C LYS A 318 -34.26 1.29 -14.98
N ILE A 319 -35.06 2.33 -14.71
CA ILE A 319 -34.88 3.24 -13.58
C ILE A 319 -36.19 3.28 -12.80
N GLU A 320 -36.10 3.05 -11.49
CA GLU A 320 -37.24 3.08 -10.58
C GLU A 320 -36.88 3.95 -9.37
N ASN A 321 -37.74 4.90 -9.01
CA ASN A 321 -37.54 5.76 -7.83
C ASN A 321 -36.14 6.41 -7.76
N ASN A 322 -35.63 6.94 -8.89
CA ASN A 322 -34.27 7.49 -9.00
C ASN A 322 -33.17 6.48 -8.63
N VAL A 323 -33.39 5.20 -8.89
CA VAL A 323 -32.41 4.13 -8.76
C VAL A 323 -32.32 3.38 -10.08
N ILE A 324 -31.10 3.19 -10.57
CA ILE A 324 -30.83 2.35 -11.73
C ILE A 324 -31.00 0.90 -11.30
N THR A 325 -31.99 0.20 -11.86
CA THR A 325 -32.28 -1.20 -11.56
C THR A 325 -31.74 -2.16 -12.63
N GLN A 326 -31.55 -1.65 -13.86
CA GLN A 326 -30.98 -2.40 -14.98
C GLN A 326 -30.31 -1.45 -15.98
N LEU A 327 -29.15 -1.88 -16.50
CA LEU A 327 -28.52 -1.35 -17.72
C LEU A 327 -28.01 -2.53 -18.54
N GLY A 328 -28.43 -2.63 -19.80
CA GLY A 328 -28.18 -3.78 -20.65
C GLY A 328 -28.70 -5.09 -20.03
N GLU A 329 -27.83 -6.11 -20.01
CA GLU A 329 -28.13 -7.44 -19.48
C GLU A 329 -28.03 -7.55 -17.94
N PHE A 330 -27.44 -6.56 -17.26
CA PHE A 330 -27.20 -6.63 -15.82
C PHE A 330 -28.34 -6.02 -15.03
N VAL A 331 -28.94 -6.82 -14.16
CA VAL A 331 -30.07 -6.48 -13.29
C VAL A 331 -29.65 -6.55 -11.83
N ASN A 332 -30.10 -5.60 -11.02
CA ASN A 332 -29.85 -5.61 -9.58
C ASN A 332 -30.45 -6.88 -8.94
N ASN A 333 -29.61 -7.64 -8.23
CA ASN A 333 -29.99 -8.87 -7.55
C ASN A 333 -29.24 -9.09 -6.22
N THR A 334 -28.64 -8.03 -5.67
CA THR A 334 -27.98 -8.05 -4.34
C THR A 334 -28.87 -8.67 -3.28
N LYS A 335 -28.32 -9.63 -2.53
CA LYS A 335 -28.99 -10.18 -1.34
C LYS A 335 -28.87 -9.14 -0.23
N GLY A 336 -29.99 -8.70 0.34
CA GLY A 336 -29.96 -7.74 1.45
C GLY A 336 -29.10 -8.24 2.62
N GLY A 337 -28.62 -7.31 3.44
CA GLY A 337 -27.81 -7.59 4.62
C GLY A 337 -27.73 -6.35 5.52
N GLU A 338 -27.37 -6.54 6.79
CA GLU A 338 -27.20 -5.44 7.75
C GLU A 338 -25.81 -4.79 7.63
N THR A 339 -24.81 -5.57 7.21
CA THR A 339 -23.40 -5.15 7.07
C THR A 339 -22.85 -5.46 5.69
N LEU A 340 -21.73 -4.83 5.31
CA LEU A 340 -21.01 -5.25 4.10
C LEU A 340 -20.39 -6.63 4.27
N GLY A 341 -20.11 -7.05 5.52
CA GLY A 341 -19.65 -8.39 5.84
C GLY A 341 -20.60 -9.49 5.35
N ASP A 342 -21.91 -9.24 5.40
CA ASP A 342 -22.96 -10.20 4.97
C ASP A 342 -22.92 -10.48 3.46
N LEU A 343 -22.32 -9.57 2.69
CA LEU A 343 -22.17 -9.66 1.24
C LEU A 343 -20.95 -10.51 0.82
N ARG A 344 -20.10 -10.94 1.77
CA ARG A 344 -18.89 -11.74 1.48
C ARG A 344 -19.25 -13.13 0.95
N GLY A 345 -18.54 -13.57 -0.09
CA GLY A 345 -18.77 -14.87 -0.74
C GLY A 345 -19.95 -14.89 -1.72
N HIS A 346 -20.65 -13.76 -1.90
CA HIS A 346 -21.68 -13.61 -2.92
C HIS A 346 -21.08 -13.09 -4.24
N ASP A 347 -20.54 -14.02 -5.04
CA ASP A 347 -19.84 -13.70 -6.30
C ASP A 347 -20.76 -13.56 -7.52
N LYS A 348 -22.05 -13.90 -7.37
CA LYS A 348 -23.05 -13.92 -8.47
C LYS A 348 -24.16 -12.88 -8.32
N THR A 349 -24.13 -12.09 -7.26
CA THR A 349 -25.11 -11.05 -6.99
C THR A 349 -24.44 -9.69 -6.93
N GLY A 350 -25.18 -8.64 -7.27
CA GLY A 350 -24.67 -7.28 -7.33
C GLY A 350 -25.75 -6.27 -7.69
N LYS A 351 -25.37 -5.01 -7.74
CA LYS A 351 -26.26 -3.91 -8.14
C LYS A 351 -25.51 -2.76 -8.79
N TRP A 352 -26.25 -1.95 -9.53
CA TRP A 352 -25.77 -0.74 -10.18
C TRP A 352 -25.54 0.41 -9.20
N TYR A 353 -24.40 1.05 -9.38
CA TYR A 353 -24.02 2.28 -8.70
C TYR A 353 -23.70 3.37 -9.73
N LEU A 354 -24.13 4.58 -9.43
CA LEU A 354 -23.80 5.80 -10.17
C LEU A 354 -22.76 6.60 -9.38
N LEU A 355 -21.61 6.84 -9.98
CA LEU A 355 -20.57 7.67 -9.42
C LEU A 355 -20.35 8.91 -10.27
N THR A 356 -20.15 10.03 -9.60
CA THR A 356 -19.84 11.29 -10.29
C THR A 356 -19.04 12.24 -9.40
N ASN A 357 -18.54 13.32 -10.00
CA ASN A 357 -17.97 14.44 -9.29
C ASN A 357 -19.04 15.13 -8.42
N LYS A 358 -18.63 15.99 -7.48
CA LYS A 358 -19.60 16.69 -6.62
C LYS A 358 -20.57 17.53 -7.47
N THR A 359 -21.86 17.20 -7.40
CA THR A 359 -22.95 17.94 -8.05
C THR A 359 -23.61 18.92 -7.07
N LYS A 360 -24.11 20.07 -7.56
CA LYS A 360 -24.86 21.04 -6.73
C LYS A 360 -26.28 20.57 -6.38
N TYR A 361 -26.87 19.75 -7.25
CA TYR A 361 -28.24 19.27 -7.13
C TYR A 361 -28.27 17.73 -6.97
N GLU A 362 -29.46 17.19 -6.77
CA GLU A 362 -29.70 15.74 -6.90
C GLU A 362 -29.22 15.24 -8.26
N VAL A 363 -28.54 14.09 -8.27
CA VAL A 363 -27.78 13.63 -9.44
C VAL A 363 -28.69 13.39 -10.66
N PHE A 364 -29.91 12.90 -10.44
CA PHE A 364 -30.86 12.65 -11.53
C PHE A 364 -31.40 13.93 -12.18
N ASN A 365 -31.40 15.05 -11.45
CA ASN A 365 -31.84 16.36 -11.92
C ASN A 365 -30.67 17.26 -12.32
N HIS A 366 -29.44 16.76 -12.23
CA HIS A 366 -28.25 17.52 -12.58
C HIS A 366 -28.05 17.53 -14.10
N GLU A 367 -27.82 18.71 -14.67
CA GLU A 367 -27.37 18.87 -16.05
C GLU A 367 -25.85 18.77 -16.10
N PHE A 368 -25.36 17.70 -16.74
CA PHE A 368 -23.94 17.43 -16.91
C PHE A 368 -23.36 18.21 -18.12
N LYS A 369 -22.08 18.56 -18.04
CA LYS A 369 -21.34 19.37 -19.02
C LYS A 369 -20.02 18.74 -19.42
N ALA A 370 -19.42 19.24 -20.50
CA ALA A 370 -18.09 18.85 -20.92
C ALA A 370 -17.09 19.16 -19.78
N GLY A 371 -16.47 18.10 -19.24
CA GLY A 371 -15.61 18.17 -18.05
C GLY A 371 -16.15 17.40 -16.84
N ASP A 372 -17.46 17.19 -16.77
CA ASP A 372 -18.03 16.27 -15.78
C ASP A 372 -17.63 14.83 -16.07
N ARG A 373 -17.73 13.99 -15.05
CA ARG A 373 -17.27 12.60 -15.07
C ARG A 373 -18.34 11.72 -14.45
N ILE A 374 -18.66 10.63 -15.13
CA ILE A 374 -19.67 9.67 -14.71
C ILE A 374 -19.07 8.27 -14.76
N ILE A 375 -19.42 7.43 -13.79
CA ILE A 375 -19.17 5.99 -13.85
C ILE A 375 -20.46 5.27 -13.46
N PHE A 376 -20.92 4.37 -14.33
CA PHE A 376 -21.87 3.33 -13.98
C PHE A 376 -21.09 2.06 -13.64
N ASN A 377 -21.24 1.56 -12.42
CA ASN A 377 -20.56 0.34 -11.98
C ASN A 377 -21.58 -0.67 -11.46
N PHE A 378 -21.68 -1.82 -12.12
CA PHE A 378 -22.35 -2.99 -11.58
C PHE A 378 -21.38 -3.69 -10.63
N ALA A 379 -21.49 -3.37 -9.34
CA ALA A 379 -20.60 -3.89 -8.33
C ALA A 379 -21.13 -5.22 -7.79
N ILE A 380 -20.30 -6.26 -7.90
CA ILE A 380 -20.56 -7.57 -7.31
C ILE A 380 -20.45 -7.43 -5.78
N ASP A 381 -21.40 -8.02 -5.07
CA ASP A 381 -21.52 -7.99 -3.61
C ASP A 381 -20.19 -8.36 -2.92
N ASN A 382 -19.57 -9.48 -3.30
CA ASN A 382 -18.28 -9.88 -2.74
C ASN A 382 -17.14 -8.89 -3.06
N THR A 383 -17.16 -8.25 -4.23
CA THR A 383 -16.14 -7.23 -4.59
C THR A 383 -16.22 -6.03 -3.66
N VAL A 384 -17.44 -5.57 -3.36
CA VAL A 384 -17.68 -4.45 -2.43
C VAL A 384 -17.29 -4.85 -1.00
N ALA A 385 -17.71 -6.03 -0.56
CA ALA A 385 -17.49 -6.55 0.79
C ALA A 385 -16.03 -6.84 1.15
N THR A 386 -15.19 -6.99 0.13
CA THR A 386 -13.77 -7.30 0.27
C THR A 386 -12.86 -6.12 -0.04
N GLN A 387 -13.41 -4.92 -0.25
CA GLN A 387 -12.59 -3.72 -0.38
C GLN A 387 -11.88 -3.38 0.93
N VAL A 388 -10.56 -3.26 0.85
CA VAL A 388 -9.72 -2.81 1.95
C VAL A 388 -9.82 -1.29 2.04
N GLU A 389 -10.23 -0.80 3.21
CA GLU A 389 -10.27 0.64 3.53
C GLU A 389 -8.87 1.16 3.81
N ARG A 390 -8.13 0.43 4.65
CA ARG A 390 -6.79 0.80 5.11
C ARG A 390 -5.91 -0.44 5.18
N THR A 391 -4.70 -0.33 4.65
CA THR A 391 -3.63 -1.30 4.87
C THR A 391 -2.55 -0.61 5.71
N SER A 392 -2.18 -1.23 6.82
CA SER A 392 -1.02 -0.86 7.61
C SER A 392 0.03 -1.96 7.46
N SER A 393 1.24 -1.59 7.06
CA SER A 393 2.34 -2.52 6.86
C SER A 393 3.51 -2.10 7.73
N MET A 394 4.04 -3.05 8.49
CA MET A 394 5.17 -2.88 9.39
C MET A 394 6.29 -3.80 8.94
N ILE A 395 7.46 -3.26 8.66
CA ILE A 395 8.65 -4.04 8.31
C ILE A 395 9.78 -3.53 9.19
N LYS A 396 10.21 -4.36 10.13
CA LYS A 396 11.22 -4.05 11.15
C LYS A 396 12.24 -5.20 11.20
N PRO A 397 13.30 -5.13 10.40
CA PRO A 397 14.38 -6.11 10.46
C PRO A 397 15.21 -5.89 11.74
N LYS A 398 15.69 -6.98 12.35
CA LYS A 398 16.61 -6.99 13.50
C LYS A 398 16.16 -6.11 14.69
N VAL A 399 14.88 -6.18 15.04
CA VAL A 399 14.33 -5.58 16.25
C VAL A 399 14.98 -6.19 17.48
N GLU A 400 15.43 -5.36 18.42
CA GLU A 400 15.99 -5.79 19.70
C GLU A 400 15.04 -5.43 20.83
N SER A 401 14.80 -6.32 21.79
CA SER A 401 13.88 -6.05 22.91
C SER A 401 14.30 -4.90 23.84
N GLY A 402 15.52 -4.37 23.70
CA GLY A 402 16.14 -3.49 24.69
C GLY A 402 16.21 -4.12 26.09
N GLU A 403 16.32 -3.27 27.13
CA GLU A 403 16.45 -3.71 28.53
C GLU A 403 15.21 -4.47 29.03
N PHE A 404 14.01 -4.06 28.63
CA PHE A 404 12.74 -4.65 29.09
C PHE A 404 11.90 -5.18 27.94
N TYR A 405 11.52 -4.28 27.03
CA TYR A 405 10.78 -4.63 25.83
C TYR A 405 10.86 -3.49 24.82
N GLU A 406 10.59 -3.80 23.55
CA GLU A 406 10.27 -2.82 22.52
C GLU A 406 8.85 -3.09 21.97
N GLU A 407 8.09 -2.03 21.73
CA GLU A 407 6.71 -2.09 21.22
C GLU A 407 6.59 -1.46 19.84
N PHE A 408 5.78 -2.09 18.98
CA PHE A 408 5.53 -1.65 17.62
C PHE A 408 4.05 -1.63 17.31
N ASP A 409 3.58 -0.50 16.79
CA ASP A 409 2.20 -0.34 16.35
C ASP A 409 1.95 -1.09 15.03
N LEU A 410 0.93 -1.96 15.02
CA LEU A 410 0.38 -2.56 13.81
C LEU A 410 -0.76 -1.73 13.22
N GLY A 411 -1.44 -0.94 14.04
CA GLY A 411 -2.54 -0.05 13.64
C GLY A 411 -3.89 -0.42 14.25
N GLU A 412 -4.94 0.27 13.80
CA GLU A 412 -6.32 0.05 14.24
C GLU A 412 -6.92 -1.20 13.59
N ILE A 413 -7.43 -2.11 14.42
CA ILE A 413 -8.08 -3.34 13.99
C ILE A 413 -9.60 -3.25 14.23
N SER A 414 -10.39 -3.63 13.23
CA SER A 414 -11.86 -3.74 13.32
C SER A 414 -12.27 -5.22 13.30
N LYS A 415 -13.55 -5.50 13.56
CA LYS A 415 -14.15 -6.84 13.44
C LYS A 415 -13.98 -7.49 12.06
N ASN A 416 -13.76 -6.67 11.05
CA ASN A 416 -13.64 -7.09 9.66
C ASN A 416 -12.19 -7.20 9.19
N SER A 417 -11.22 -6.86 10.03
CA SER A 417 -9.80 -6.80 9.67
C SER A 417 -9.15 -8.19 9.56
N LYS A 418 -8.10 -8.26 8.76
CA LYS A 418 -7.21 -9.42 8.63
C LYS A 418 -5.77 -9.02 8.88
N LEU A 419 -5.07 -9.78 9.71
CA LEU A 419 -3.64 -9.59 9.98
C LEU A 419 -2.84 -10.75 9.39
N SER A 420 -1.67 -10.45 8.87
CA SER A 420 -0.62 -11.43 8.59
C SER A 420 0.67 -10.94 9.19
N LEU A 421 1.28 -11.75 10.04
CA LEU A 421 2.52 -11.46 10.75
C LEU A 421 3.53 -12.55 10.47
N LEU A 422 4.76 -12.16 10.17
CA LEU A 422 5.91 -13.03 10.05
C LEU A 422 6.93 -12.60 11.10
N ILE A 423 7.35 -13.58 11.90
CA ILE A 423 8.32 -13.41 12.96
C ILE A 423 9.45 -14.40 12.71
N SER A 424 10.68 -13.91 12.57
CA SER A 424 11.88 -14.75 12.41
C SER A 424 12.91 -14.42 13.48
N GLY A 425 13.58 -15.43 14.02
CA GLY A 425 14.69 -15.21 14.94
C GLY A 425 15.94 -14.79 14.18
N VAL A 426 16.64 -13.74 14.64
CA VAL A 426 17.85 -13.28 13.97
C VAL A 426 19.09 -13.80 14.69
N THR A 427 20.01 -14.40 13.94
CA THR A 427 21.36 -14.69 14.43
C THR A 427 22.23 -13.44 14.30
N LEU A 428 22.62 -12.85 15.42
CA LEU A 428 23.57 -11.73 15.41
C LEU A 428 24.97 -12.23 15.01
N LYS A 429 25.63 -11.51 14.11
CA LYS A 429 27.04 -11.79 13.80
C LYS A 429 27.92 -11.34 14.96
N ARG A 430 29.02 -12.06 15.16
CA ARG A 430 29.98 -11.80 16.25
C ARG A 430 30.51 -10.36 16.27
N GLU A 431 30.67 -9.73 15.10
CA GLU A 431 31.15 -8.36 14.93
C GLU A 431 30.15 -7.30 15.41
N ASP A 432 28.84 -7.59 15.34
CA ASP A 432 27.78 -6.69 15.79
C ASP A 432 27.66 -6.69 17.33
N LEU A 433 27.99 -7.82 17.96
CA LEU A 433 28.07 -7.95 19.42
C LEU A 433 29.23 -7.14 20.03
N PHE A 434 30.34 -6.98 19.30
CA PHE A 434 31.53 -6.29 19.80
C PHE A 434 31.46 -4.76 19.77
N LYS A 435 30.44 -4.18 19.12
CA LYS A 435 30.19 -2.72 19.14
C LYS A 435 29.44 -2.25 20.39
N ARG A 436 28.99 -3.16 21.26
CA ARG A 436 28.17 -2.86 22.43
C ARG A 436 29.02 -2.57 23.67
N GLU A 437 28.91 -1.37 24.23
CA GLU A 437 29.25 -1.12 25.63
C GLU A 437 28.00 -1.46 26.47
N ILE A 438 28.03 -2.51 27.27
CA ILE A 438 26.92 -2.85 28.16
C ILE A 438 27.17 -2.17 29.52
N PRO A 439 26.41 -1.12 29.89
CA PRO A 439 26.52 -0.53 31.22
C PRO A 439 25.91 -1.49 32.25
N SER A 440 26.75 -2.20 32.99
CA SER A 440 26.31 -3.03 34.12
C SER A 440 26.65 -2.33 35.43
N GLY A 441 25.75 -1.47 35.90
CA GLY A 441 25.86 -0.78 37.17
C GLY A 441 25.48 -1.69 38.35
N GLY A 442 26.46 -2.23 39.07
CA GLY A 442 26.24 -2.87 40.37
C GLY A 442 26.52 -1.90 41.51
N ARG A 443 25.59 -1.75 42.47
CA ARG A 443 25.88 -1.05 43.75
C ARG A 443 26.59 -2.02 44.69
N PHE A 444 27.87 -1.78 44.95
CA PHE A 444 28.60 -2.51 45.98
C PHE A 444 28.39 -1.86 47.36
N PHE A 445 28.04 -2.66 48.36
CA PHE A 445 27.96 -2.22 49.75
C PHE A 445 29.32 -2.44 50.42
N SER A 446 30.00 -1.38 50.87
CA SER A 446 31.18 -1.55 51.73
C SER A 446 30.72 -1.88 53.15
N HIS A 447 31.41 -2.83 53.79
CA HIS A 447 31.12 -3.20 55.18
C HIS A 447 31.81 -2.25 56.16
N ARG A 448 31.22 -2.12 57.35
CA ARG A 448 31.59 -1.16 58.41
C ARG A 448 33.05 -1.30 58.87
N SER A 449 33.72 -0.16 58.98
CA SER A 449 34.79 0.06 59.96
C SER A 449 34.69 1.51 60.45
N GLY A 450 34.22 1.71 61.69
CA GLY A 450 34.12 3.03 62.33
C GLY A 450 32.90 3.89 61.95
N ASN A 451 32.63 4.91 62.78
CA ASN A 451 31.38 5.69 62.86
C ASN A 451 31.07 6.65 61.69
N ASN A 452 31.78 6.61 60.56
CA ASN A 452 31.48 7.47 59.41
C ASN A 452 31.17 6.64 58.17
N VAL A 453 29.92 6.71 57.71
CA VAL A 453 29.47 6.09 56.45
C VAL A 453 29.63 7.11 55.33
N TYR A 454 30.58 6.87 54.43
CA TYR A 454 30.63 7.55 53.14
C TYR A 454 30.00 6.66 52.07
N TYR A 455 28.94 7.14 51.43
CA TYR A 455 28.33 6.48 50.28
C TYR A 455 29.12 6.85 49.03
N LYS A 456 29.77 5.89 48.38
CA LYS A 456 30.28 6.06 47.02
C LYS A 456 29.57 5.08 46.11
N ALA A 457 28.85 5.61 45.13
CA ALA A 457 28.26 4.83 44.06
C ALA A 457 29.34 4.59 42.99
N TYR A 458 29.79 3.35 42.86
CA TYR A 458 30.68 2.95 41.78
C TYR A 458 29.83 2.56 40.57
N MET A 459 30.03 3.23 39.44
CA MET A 459 29.64 2.69 38.13
C MET A 459 30.87 2.01 37.54
N CYS A 460 30.87 0.69 37.49
CA CYS A 460 31.86 -0.06 36.73
C CYS A 460 31.28 -0.36 35.35
N TYR A 461 32.07 -0.10 34.31
CA TYR A 461 31.74 -0.50 32.95
C TYR A 461 32.45 -1.82 32.68
N PHE A 462 31.68 -2.87 32.38
CA PHE A 462 32.27 -4.12 31.93
C PHE A 462 32.59 -4.01 30.45
N ARG A 463 33.85 -3.68 30.14
CA ARG A 463 34.36 -3.85 28.77
C ARG A 463 34.84 -5.29 28.63
N GLU A 464 33.96 -6.16 28.15
CA GLU A 464 34.31 -7.56 27.90
C GLU A 464 35.19 -7.72 26.65
N GLN A 465 36.50 -7.52 26.80
CA GLN A 465 37.46 -8.03 25.82
C GLN A 465 37.65 -9.54 26.03
N ARG A 466 36.70 -10.35 25.55
CA ARG A 466 36.79 -11.82 25.62
C ARG A 466 37.49 -12.39 24.38
N ARG A 467 38.76 -12.80 24.52
CA ARG A 467 39.41 -13.70 23.55
C ARG A 467 39.01 -15.16 23.84
N SER A 468 38.63 -15.86 22.77
CA SER A 468 38.67 -17.33 22.58
C SER A 468 37.72 -18.27 23.36
N GLY A 469 36.50 -17.87 23.73
CA GLY A 469 35.44 -18.82 24.10
C GLY A 469 34.24 -18.69 23.16
N ASN A 470 33.87 -19.75 22.45
CA ASN A 470 32.68 -19.80 21.58
C ASN A 470 31.41 -19.72 22.44
N PHE A 471 30.96 -18.52 22.77
CA PHE A 471 29.54 -18.28 23.01
C PHE A 471 28.93 -17.93 21.67
N LEU A 472 28.38 -18.94 21.00
CA LEU A 472 27.20 -18.70 20.19
C LEU A 472 26.16 -18.22 21.20
N VAL A 473 25.76 -16.94 21.14
CA VAL A 473 24.41 -16.62 21.64
C VAL A 473 23.53 -17.41 20.69
N ASP A 474 23.07 -18.58 21.14
CA ASP A 474 22.23 -19.42 20.30
C ASP A 474 21.09 -18.53 19.82
N PRO A 475 20.92 -18.38 18.49
CA PRO A 475 19.84 -17.56 17.97
C PRO A 475 18.52 -18.03 18.59
N LEU A 476 17.58 -17.11 18.73
CA LEU A 476 16.20 -17.49 19.04
C LEU A 476 15.71 -18.43 17.96
N LYS A 477 15.84 -19.72 18.21
CA LYS A 477 15.28 -20.75 17.38
C LYS A 477 13.85 -20.91 17.86
N PHE A 478 12.93 -20.53 17.00
CA PHE A 478 11.56 -20.95 17.16
C PHE A 478 11.50 -22.41 16.73
N ASP A 479 11.50 -23.34 17.69
CA ASP A 479 11.40 -24.76 17.37
C ASP A 479 9.99 -25.07 16.84
N ARG A 480 9.92 -25.87 15.78
CA ARG A 480 8.65 -26.34 15.18
C ARG A 480 7.96 -27.38 16.06
N ASN A 481 8.72 -28.10 16.89
CA ASN A 481 8.25 -29.24 17.69
C ASN A 481 7.87 -28.88 19.13
N ASP A 482 8.23 -27.68 19.58
CA ASP A 482 7.84 -27.16 20.88
C ASP A 482 7.37 -25.73 20.69
N LYS A 483 6.22 -25.35 21.26
CA LYS A 483 5.78 -23.95 21.31
C LYS A 483 6.74 -23.23 22.25
N SER A 484 7.94 -22.96 21.73
CA SER A 484 9.16 -22.67 22.49
C SER A 484 8.90 -21.60 23.53
N GLU A 485 9.57 -21.68 24.68
CA GLU A 485 9.58 -20.61 25.70
C GLU A 485 9.83 -19.22 25.08
N ASN A 486 10.56 -19.18 23.96
CA ASN A 486 10.81 -17.97 23.17
C ASN A 486 9.55 -17.25 22.66
N LEU A 487 8.43 -17.96 22.41
CA LEU A 487 7.16 -17.35 22.01
C LEU A 487 6.44 -16.66 23.16
N GLU A 488 6.78 -16.96 24.42
CA GLU A 488 6.22 -16.27 25.58
C GLU A 488 6.70 -14.81 25.66
N HIS A 489 7.83 -14.51 25.01
CA HIS A 489 8.44 -13.18 24.96
C HIS A 489 7.94 -12.32 23.79
N ILE A 490 7.08 -12.86 22.94
CA ILE A 490 6.40 -12.10 21.89
C ILE A 490 4.94 -11.99 22.28
N LEU A 491 4.49 -10.76 22.49
CA LEU A 491 3.14 -10.48 22.94
C LEU A 491 2.37 -9.65 21.92
N LEU A 492 1.11 -10.02 21.73
CA LEU A 492 0.12 -9.18 21.09
C LEU A 492 -0.51 -8.30 22.16
N VAL A 493 -0.51 -6.99 21.94
CA VAL A 493 -1.00 -6.01 22.91
C VAL A 493 -2.21 -5.28 22.32
N SER A 494 -3.30 -5.24 23.07
CA SER A 494 -4.55 -4.53 22.73
C SER A 494 -5.18 -4.00 24.02
N GLN A 495 -5.62 -2.74 24.02
CA GLN A 495 -6.22 -2.08 25.20
C GLN A 495 -5.40 -2.25 26.51
N ASP A 496 -4.06 -2.21 26.38
CA ASP A 496 -3.09 -2.42 27.47
C ASP A 496 -3.08 -3.84 28.08
N GLN A 497 -3.92 -4.74 27.58
CA GLN A 497 -3.81 -6.18 27.84
C GLN A 497 -2.77 -6.79 26.91
N SER A 498 -1.99 -7.75 27.43
CA SER A 498 -0.89 -8.39 26.72
C SER A 498 -1.10 -9.88 26.69
N PHE A 499 -1.12 -10.45 25.49
CA PHE A 499 -1.37 -11.86 25.25
C PHE A 499 -0.12 -12.45 24.61
N ASN A 500 0.52 -13.40 25.27
CA ASN A 500 1.69 -14.04 24.69
C ASN A 500 1.26 -14.94 23.51
N PHE A 501 2.15 -15.10 22.52
CA PHE A 501 1.80 -15.83 21.31
C PHE A 501 1.50 -17.31 21.58
N LYS A 502 2.15 -17.93 22.58
CA LYS A 502 1.87 -19.31 22.95
C LYS A 502 0.40 -19.51 23.34
N GLU A 503 -0.14 -18.64 24.20
CA GLU A 503 -1.54 -18.64 24.60
C GLU A 503 -2.48 -18.40 23.41
N ILE A 504 -2.18 -17.43 22.56
CA ILE A 504 -2.97 -17.13 21.37
C ILE A 504 -3.04 -18.37 20.46
N LEU A 505 -1.89 -19.02 20.20
CA LEU A 505 -1.82 -20.22 19.36
C LEU A 505 -2.51 -21.45 19.96
N GLU A 506 -2.80 -21.46 21.26
CA GLU A 506 -3.48 -22.56 21.95
C GLU A 506 -4.99 -22.35 22.08
N LYS A 507 -5.41 -21.11 22.36
CA LYS A 507 -6.77 -20.84 22.83
C LYS A 507 -7.61 -19.99 21.88
N ALA A 508 -6.99 -19.24 20.96
CA ALA A 508 -7.74 -18.30 20.13
C ALA A 508 -8.37 -18.98 18.92
N GLU A 509 -9.63 -18.62 18.63
CA GLU A 509 -10.27 -18.90 17.35
C GLU A 509 -9.98 -17.80 16.31
N GLY A 510 -10.30 -18.07 15.04
CA GLY A 510 -10.16 -17.09 13.96
C GLY A 510 -8.73 -16.84 13.49
N ILE A 511 -7.79 -17.67 13.95
CA ILE A 511 -6.37 -17.62 13.59
C ILE A 511 -5.93 -18.87 12.84
N SER A 512 -4.83 -18.74 12.11
CA SER A 512 -4.08 -19.87 11.55
C SER A 512 -2.59 -19.57 11.68
N HIS A 513 -1.78 -20.60 11.91
CA HIS A 513 -0.34 -20.45 11.98
C HIS A 513 0.37 -21.59 11.25
N GLU A 514 1.54 -21.29 10.70
CA GLU A 514 2.42 -22.27 10.06
C GLU A 514 3.88 -21.90 10.31
N TRP A 515 4.73 -22.93 10.36
CA TRP A 515 6.17 -22.78 10.47
C TRP A 515 6.81 -22.97 9.11
N VAL A 516 7.53 -21.96 8.64
CA VAL A 516 8.31 -22.01 7.41
C VAL A 516 9.77 -21.83 7.77
N GLN A 517 10.53 -22.92 7.83
CA GLN A 517 11.88 -22.94 8.40
C GLN A 517 11.86 -22.42 9.85
N ASP A 518 12.61 -21.38 10.17
CA ASP A 518 12.69 -20.75 11.49
C ASP A 518 11.77 -19.52 11.62
N THR A 519 10.80 -19.36 10.70
CA THR A 519 9.84 -18.25 10.69
C THR A 519 8.45 -18.72 11.10
N LEU A 520 7.87 -18.05 12.10
CA LEU A 520 6.45 -18.16 12.42
C LEU A 520 5.64 -17.29 11.46
N VAL A 521 4.70 -17.89 10.73
CA VAL A 521 3.69 -17.16 9.97
C VAL A 521 2.38 -17.24 10.74
N PHE A 522 1.95 -16.13 11.31
CA PHE A 522 0.71 -15.98 12.07
C PHE A 522 -0.31 -15.18 11.28
N LYS A 523 -1.53 -15.68 11.14
CA LYS A 523 -2.60 -15.01 10.38
C LYS A 523 -3.87 -14.94 11.20
N ILE A 524 -4.45 -13.75 11.29
CA ILE A 524 -5.82 -13.54 11.79
C ILE A 524 -6.72 -13.46 10.56
N HIS A 525 -7.57 -14.46 10.36
CA HIS A 525 -8.52 -14.50 9.24
C HIS A 525 -9.94 -14.11 9.66
N ASN A 526 -10.25 -14.16 10.97
CA ASN A 526 -11.48 -13.66 11.57
C ASN A 526 -11.13 -12.94 12.89
N SER A 527 -11.11 -11.61 12.87
CA SER A 527 -10.75 -10.78 14.02
C SER A 527 -11.84 -10.75 15.09
N GLU A 528 -13.12 -10.83 14.71
CA GLU A 528 -14.23 -10.92 15.67
C GLU A 528 -14.10 -12.16 16.57
N LYS A 529 -13.87 -13.34 15.98
CA LYS A 529 -13.64 -14.57 16.77
C LYS A 529 -12.42 -14.51 17.67
N LEU A 530 -11.34 -13.86 17.21
CA LEU A 530 -10.14 -13.66 18.03
C LEU A 530 -10.49 -12.81 19.26
N PHE A 531 -11.19 -11.69 19.05
CA PHE A 531 -11.60 -10.77 20.10
C PHE A 531 -12.55 -11.41 21.11
N GLU A 532 -13.51 -12.21 20.63
CA GLU A 532 -14.39 -13.02 21.49
C GLU A 532 -13.58 -14.02 22.33
N SER A 533 -12.62 -14.72 21.72
CA SER A 533 -11.77 -15.71 22.41
C SER A 533 -10.88 -15.08 23.47
N LEU A 534 -10.36 -13.88 23.20
CA LEU A 534 -9.49 -13.14 24.12
C LEU A 534 -10.26 -12.21 25.08
N GLN A 535 -11.59 -12.09 24.92
CA GLN A 535 -12.46 -11.21 25.71
C GLN A 535 -12.02 -9.74 25.68
N ILE A 536 -11.64 -9.26 24.49
CA ILE A 536 -11.24 -7.86 24.25
C ILE A 536 -12.10 -7.21 23.18
N GLU A 537 -12.19 -5.89 23.21
CA GLU A 537 -12.87 -5.13 22.16
C GLU A 537 -11.87 -4.69 21.06
N PRO A 538 -12.31 -4.55 19.80
CA PRO A 538 -11.45 -4.05 18.72
C PRO A 538 -10.82 -2.70 19.06
N SER A 539 -9.49 -2.58 18.96
CA SER A 539 -8.74 -1.35 19.30
C SER A 539 -7.51 -1.16 18.41
N SER A 540 -6.54 -0.35 18.85
CA SER A 540 -5.17 -0.43 18.30
C SER A 540 -4.52 -1.76 18.69
N LEU A 541 -3.79 -2.35 17.75
CA LEU A 541 -3.01 -3.56 17.92
C LEU A 541 -1.53 -3.24 17.90
N ARG A 542 -0.79 -3.79 18.86
CA ARG A 542 0.65 -3.63 19.04
C ARG A 542 1.32 -4.99 19.16
N ILE A 543 2.59 -5.06 18.78
CA ILE A 543 3.47 -6.18 19.10
C ILE A 543 4.52 -5.72 20.09
N ARG A 544 4.69 -6.49 21.15
CA ARG A 544 5.75 -6.29 22.13
C ARG A 544 6.76 -7.44 22.02
N VAL A 545 8.04 -7.09 21.91
CA VAL A 545 9.16 -8.03 21.99
C VAL A 545 9.85 -7.81 23.33
N ALA A 546 9.69 -8.75 24.26
CA ALA A 546 10.23 -8.68 25.61
C ALA A 546 11.60 -9.35 25.73
N SER A 547 12.43 -8.87 26.66
CA SER A 547 13.70 -9.52 26.99
C SER A 547 13.50 -10.83 27.75
N ILE A 548 14.51 -11.71 27.72
CA ILE A 548 14.49 -13.00 28.44
C ILE A 548 15.28 -12.88 29.72
N ASP A 549 14.63 -13.15 30.84
CA ASP A 549 15.29 -13.33 32.12
C ASP A 549 15.90 -14.75 32.17
N ARG A 550 17.21 -14.87 31.87
CA ARG A 550 17.94 -16.13 32.09
C ARG A 550 18.85 -15.99 33.30
N PRO A 551 18.81 -16.93 34.26
CA PRO A 551 19.79 -16.97 35.34
C PRO A 551 21.18 -17.23 34.75
N GLY A 552 22.01 -16.19 34.66
CA GLY A 552 23.39 -16.30 34.19
C GLY A 552 24.33 -16.79 35.32
N TYR A 553 25.06 -17.87 35.09
CA TYR A 553 26.11 -18.33 36.00
C TYR A 553 27.47 -17.75 35.59
N VAL A 554 27.97 -16.74 36.32
CA VAL A 554 29.34 -16.24 36.14
C VAL A 554 30.29 -17.05 37.02
N GLY A 555 30.77 -18.18 36.51
CA GLY A 555 31.82 -18.96 37.16
C GLY A 555 33.21 -18.42 36.81
N SER A 556 33.82 -17.57 37.65
CA SER A 556 35.25 -17.27 37.51
C SER A 556 36.08 -18.42 38.10
N LYS A 557 36.60 -19.32 37.26
CA LYS A 557 37.60 -20.31 37.70
C LYS A 557 38.96 -19.60 37.77
N ARG A 558 39.47 -19.31 38.97
CA ARG A 558 40.87 -18.91 39.18
C ARG A 558 41.74 -20.13 38.90
N THR A 559 42.44 -20.17 37.78
CA THR A 559 43.56 -21.08 37.59
C THR A 559 44.74 -20.52 38.39
N HIS A 560 45.16 -21.23 39.45
CA HIS A 560 46.42 -20.95 40.13
C HIS A 560 47.59 -21.32 39.20
N GLY A 561 47.97 -20.39 38.32
CA GLY A 561 49.21 -20.46 37.57
C GLY A 561 50.30 -19.70 38.33
N LYS A 562 51.26 -20.41 38.93
CA LYS A 562 52.53 -19.83 39.38
C LYS A 562 53.40 -19.62 38.13
N GLY A 563 53.47 -18.39 37.64
CA GLY A 563 54.36 -17.99 36.55
C GLY A 563 54.32 -16.48 36.31
N PRO A 564 55.42 -15.83 35.90
CA PRO A 564 55.53 -14.38 35.79
C PRO A 564 54.96 -13.90 34.45
N TYR A 565 53.66 -14.10 34.23
CA TYR A 565 52.87 -13.36 33.26
C TYR A 565 51.52 -13.08 33.91
N THR A 566 51.44 -11.94 34.59
CA THR A 566 50.21 -11.39 35.11
C THR A 566 49.32 -11.00 33.93
N ASP A 567 48.36 -11.86 33.64
CA ASP A 567 47.22 -11.65 32.76
C ASP A 567 46.31 -10.58 33.41
N GLN A 568 46.52 -9.30 33.05
CA GLN A 568 45.71 -8.19 33.55
C GLN A 568 44.33 -8.23 32.87
N ARG A 569 43.37 -8.88 33.53
CA ARG A 569 41.94 -8.62 33.30
C ARG A 569 41.64 -7.21 33.81
N ALA A 570 41.60 -6.22 32.92
CA ALA A 570 41.31 -4.85 33.31
C ALA A 570 39.81 -4.67 33.57
N LEU A 571 39.43 -4.63 34.85
CA LEU A 571 38.21 -3.93 35.28
C LEU A 571 38.50 -2.44 35.14
N GLN A 572 37.92 -1.77 34.17
CA GLN A 572 38.04 -0.31 34.04
C GLN A 572 36.91 0.33 34.87
N CYS A 573 37.03 0.30 36.19
CA CYS A 573 36.25 1.20 37.03
C CYS A 573 37.00 2.55 37.03
N ARG A 574 36.35 3.64 36.58
CA ARG A 574 36.88 4.99 36.84
C ARG A 574 36.74 5.24 38.34
N GLU A 575 37.85 5.25 39.08
CA GLU A 575 38.00 6.08 40.27
C GLU A 575 39.46 6.46 40.46
N ASP A 576 39.66 7.68 40.97
CA ASP A 576 40.95 8.13 41.50
C ASP A 576 41.52 7.06 42.46
N ILE A 577 42.77 6.72 42.15
CA ILE A 577 43.62 5.65 42.67
C ILE A 577 43.56 5.47 44.19
N ILE A 578 43.25 4.26 44.69
CA ILE A 578 43.93 3.65 45.86
C ILE A 578 43.99 2.11 45.70
N TRP A 579 45.18 1.53 45.83
CA TRP A 579 45.43 0.09 45.91
C TRP A 579 45.14 -0.44 47.32
N GLY A 580 44.27 -1.44 47.46
CA GLY A 580 44.02 -2.17 48.70
C GLY A 580 43.49 -3.58 48.46
N ASN A 581 43.99 -4.56 49.20
CA ASN A 581 43.58 -5.97 49.12
C ASN A 581 42.14 -6.13 49.67
N PHE A 582 41.21 -6.60 48.83
CA PHE A 582 39.82 -6.92 49.22
C PHE A 582 39.68 -8.40 49.64
N PRO A 583 38.85 -8.74 50.65
CA PRO A 583 38.57 -10.13 51.04
C PRO A 583 37.65 -10.85 50.03
N GLU A 584 37.78 -12.18 49.96
CA GLU A 584 37.00 -13.07 49.11
C GLU A 584 35.49 -13.03 49.44
N HIS A 585 34.69 -12.45 48.55
CA HIS A 585 33.24 -12.64 48.53
C HIS A 585 32.81 -13.25 47.19
N ARG A 586 32.04 -14.35 47.27
CA ARG A 586 31.37 -14.91 46.09
C ARG A 586 30.30 -13.92 45.62
N PRO A 587 30.25 -13.55 44.33
CA PRO A 587 29.14 -12.74 43.82
C PRO A 587 27.83 -13.49 44.04
N LYS A 588 26.83 -12.82 44.63
CA LYS A 588 25.44 -13.28 44.55
C LYS A 588 24.95 -13.07 43.11
N HIS A 589 24.07 -13.97 42.66
CA HIS A 589 23.43 -13.99 41.35
C HIS A 589 23.15 -12.58 40.81
N ILE A 590 23.71 -12.28 39.63
CA ILE A 590 23.33 -11.13 38.84
C ILE A 590 22.34 -11.67 37.82
N ASP A 591 21.08 -11.23 37.93
CA ASP A 591 20.08 -11.54 36.91
C ASP A 591 20.45 -10.75 35.65
N HIS A 592 20.81 -11.49 34.59
CA HIS A 592 21.15 -10.91 33.31
C HIS A 592 19.94 -11.01 32.39
N LYS A 593 19.41 -9.85 32.00
CA LYS A 593 18.42 -9.77 30.93
C LYS A 593 19.12 -9.99 29.59
N HIS A 594 18.62 -10.96 28.84
CA HIS A 594 19.12 -11.25 27.50
C HIS A 594 18.21 -10.57 26.49
N GLU A 595 18.78 -9.71 25.65
CA GLU A 595 18.07 -9.06 24.57
C GLU A 595 17.66 -10.09 23.51
N VAL A 596 16.42 -9.96 23.02
CA VAL A 596 15.83 -10.80 21.98
C VAL A 596 15.94 -10.05 20.67
N THR A 597 16.48 -10.69 19.63
CA THR A 597 16.53 -10.11 18.27
C THR A 597 15.65 -10.87 17.28
N VAL A 598 14.71 -10.16 16.64
CA VAL A 598 13.75 -10.73 15.69
C VAL A 598 13.54 -9.85 14.46
N ASP A 599 13.20 -10.46 13.33
CA ASP A 599 12.61 -9.75 12.19
C ASP A 599 11.08 -9.78 12.34
N LEU A 600 10.44 -8.60 12.25
CA LEU A 600 8.99 -8.47 12.27
C LEU A 600 8.48 -7.91 10.95
N ILE A 601 7.58 -8.65 10.31
CA ILE A 601 6.85 -8.20 9.13
C ILE A 601 5.35 -8.37 9.38
N GLY A 602 4.61 -7.27 9.48
CA GLY A 602 3.17 -7.25 9.72
C GLY A 602 2.40 -6.57 8.59
N HIS A 603 1.26 -7.13 8.20
CA HIS A 603 0.31 -6.54 7.27
C HIS A 603 -1.10 -6.65 7.84
N LEU A 604 -1.67 -5.51 8.23
CA LEU A 604 -3.02 -5.37 8.73
C LEU A 604 -3.89 -4.73 7.64
N ASP A 605 -4.86 -5.48 7.13
CA ASP A 605 -5.93 -4.92 6.31
C ASP A 605 -7.17 -4.70 7.14
N THR A 606 -7.71 -3.50 7.09
CA THR A 606 -9.00 -3.13 7.66
C THR A 606 -9.98 -2.89 6.51
N PHE A 607 -11.08 -3.62 6.52
CA PHE A 607 -12.11 -3.59 5.48
C PHE A 607 -13.26 -2.67 5.91
N TYR A 608 -14.01 -2.15 4.94
CA TYR A 608 -15.21 -1.37 5.23
C TYR A 608 -16.24 -2.21 5.99
N ASN A 609 -16.93 -1.57 6.94
CA ASN A 609 -17.97 -2.18 7.78
C ASN A 609 -19.34 -2.25 7.09
#